data_AF-A0A1H4DJH3-F1
#
_entry.id   AF-A0A1H4DJH3-F1
#
_cell.length_a   1.000
_cell.length_b   1.000
_cell.length_c   1.000
_cell.angle_alpha   90.00
_cell.angle_beta   90.00
_cell.angle_gamma   90.00
#
_symmetry.space_group_name_H-M   'P 1'
#
loop_
_entity.id
_entity.type
_entity.pdbx_description
1 polymer ?
#
loop_
_entity_poly.entity_id
_entity_poly.type
_entity_poly.pdbx_seq_one_letter_code
_entity_poly.pdbx_strand_id
1 'polypeptide(L)'
;MIHQKLIDSLSGQFSQLLAGRPDLPGQQELQSQVRSMLQGTFAKLDLVTRDEFEAQQAVLMRTRDKLEQLEQRLAALEPSVENPAPAATDNDTQL
;
A
#
# COMPACT_ATOMS: atom_id res chain seq x y z
N MET A 1 -6.89 -6.96 13.10
CA MET A 1 -6.98 -5.98 14.22
C MET A 1 -7.98 -4.85 13.93
N ILE A 2 -7.92 -4.16 12.79
CA ILE A 2 -8.84 -3.05 12.45
C ILE A 2 -10.29 -3.54 12.25
N HIS A 3 -10.50 -4.66 11.54
CA HIS A 3 -11.84 -5.22 11.30
C HIS A 3 -12.62 -5.56 12.59
N GLN A 4 -11.95 -6.10 13.61
CA GLN A 4 -12.60 -6.49 14.88
C GLN A 4 -13.13 -5.26 15.64
N LYS A 5 -12.29 -4.23 15.81
CA LYS A 5 -12.68 -2.99 16.50
C LYS A 5 -13.82 -2.26 15.79
N LEU A 6 -13.87 -2.34 14.46
CA LEU A 6 -14.94 -1.76 13.65
C LEU A 6 -16.26 -2.49 13.85
N ILE A 7 -16.25 -3.82 13.75
CA ILE A 7 -17.43 -4.68 13.99
C ILE A 7 -17.97 -4.46 15.41
N ASP A 8 -17.08 -4.37 16.39
CA ASP A 8 -17.47 -4.14 17.79
C ASP A 8 -18.09 -2.73 17.98
N SER A 9 -17.52 -1.70 17.35
CA SER A 9 -18.06 -0.34 17.42
C SER A 9 -19.40 -0.17 16.70
N LEU A 10 -19.59 -0.89 15.58
CA LEU A 10 -20.83 -0.91 14.81
C LEU A 10 -21.93 -1.68 15.58
N SER A 11 -21.58 -2.84 16.14
CA SER A 11 -22.46 -3.64 16.99
C SER A 11 -22.90 -2.89 18.24
N GLY A 12 -21.97 -2.16 18.89
CA GLY A 12 -22.28 -1.32 20.05
C GLY A 12 -23.26 -0.18 19.72
N GLN A 13 -23.05 0.52 18.60
CA GLN A 13 -23.93 1.61 18.16
C GLN A 13 -25.30 1.10 17.68
N PHE A 14 -25.35 -0.07 17.04
CA PHE A 14 -26.60 -0.74 16.66
C PHE A 14 -27.40 -1.20 17.87
N SER A 15 -26.72 -1.79 18.86
CA SER A 15 -27.34 -2.19 20.14
C SER A 15 -27.87 -0.98 20.90
N GLN A 16 -27.17 0.16 20.88
CA GLN A 16 -27.61 1.43 21.47
C GLN A 16 -28.89 1.95 20.80
N LEU A 17 -29.02 1.80 19.48
CA LEU A 17 -30.22 2.20 18.74
C LEU A 17 -31.42 1.31 19.04
N LEU A 18 -31.23 0.00 19.19
CA LEU A 18 -32.29 -0.92 19.58
C LEU A 18 -32.68 -0.79 21.06
N ALA A 19 -31.72 -0.53 21.95
CA ALA A 19 -31.97 -0.42 23.39
C ALA A 19 -32.52 0.95 23.81
N GLY A 20 -32.39 1.98 22.97
CA GLY A 20 -32.70 3.37 23.32
C GLY A 20 -34.18 3.78 23.21
N ARG A 21 -35.07 2.99 22.60
CA ARG A 21 -36.51 3.32 22.47
C ARG A 21 -37.41 2.08 22.54
N PRO A 22 -38.35 2.00 23.49
CA PRO A 22 -39.32 0.90 23.57
C PRO A 22 -40.36 0.92 22.43
N ASP A 23 -40.52 2.06 21.74
CA ASP A 23 -41.23 2.16 20.47
C ASP A 23 -40.21 2.22 19.34
N LEU A 24 -40.22 1.21 18.47
CA LEU A 24 -39.38 1.16 17.26
C LEU A 24 -39.58 2.47 16.48
N PRO A 25 -38.53 3.27 16.20
CA PRO A 25 -38.67 4.44 15.35
C PRO A 25 -39.21 4.00 13.98
N GLY A 26 -39.98 4.88 13.33
CA GLY A 26 -40.55 4.58 12.02
C GLY A 26 -39.46 4.15 11.03
N GLN A 27 -39.81 3.28 10.07
CA GLN A 27 -38.85 2.69 9.13
C GLN A 27 -37.93 3.73 8.45
N GLN A 28 -38.43 4.94 8.20
CA GLN A 28 -37.67 6.05 7.63
C GLN A 28 -36.59 6.62 8.56
N GLU A 29 -36.88 6.79 9.85
CA GLU A 29 -35.91 7.33 10.82
C GLU A 29 -34.78 6.33 11.05
N LEU A 30 -35.13 5.05 11.17
CA LEU A 30 -34.19 3.94 11.26
C LEU A 30 -33.29 3.88 10.00
N GLN A 31 -33.89 4.00 8.81
CA GLN A 31 -33.15 4.04 7.55
C GLN A 31 -32.18 5.23 7.47
N SER A 32 -32.62 6.42 7.87
CA SER A 32 -31.75 7.61 7.87
C SER A 32 -30.58 7.46 8.83
N GLN A 33 -30.81 6.89 10.01
CA GLN A 33 -29.79 6.71 11.03
C GLN A 33 -28.76 5.65 10.61
N VAL A 34 -29.23 4.52 10.05
CA VAL A 34 -28.37 3.47 9.47
C VAL A 34 -27.53 4.05 8.32
N ARG A 35 -28.12 4.88 7.45
CA ARG A 35 -27.40 5.53 6.35
C ARG A 35 -26.30 6.46 6.85
N SER A 36 -26.58 7.29 7.84
CA SER A 36 -25.60 8.19 8.47
C SER A 36 -24.47 7.42 9.17
N MET A 37 -24.81 6.31 9.84
CA MET A 37 -23.81 5.42 10.44
C MET A 37 -22.91 4.79 9.39
N LEU A 38 -23.48 4.24 8.30
CA LEU A 38 -22.72 3.66 7.20
C LEU A 38 -21.78 4.69 6.56
N GLN A 39 -22.28 5.90 6.29
CA GLN A 39 -21.47 7.01 5.79
C GLN A 39 -20.33 7.38 6.75
N GLY A 40 -20.61 7.44 8.06
CA GLY A 40 -19.59 7.70 9.08
C GLY A 40 -18.56 6.58 9.23
N THR A 41 -18.95 5.31 9.02
CA THR A 41 -18.01 4.18 9.02
C THR A 41 -17.17 4.13 7.75
N PHE A 42 -17.75 4.40 6.58
CA PHE A 42 -16.99 4.51 5.33
C PHE A 42 -16.03 5.69 5.35
N ALA A 43 -16.35 6.80 6.02
CA ALA A 43 -15.40 7.91 6.19
C ALA A 43 -14.23 7.59 7.15
N LYS A 44 -14.41 6.62 8.07
CA LYS A 44 -13.38 6.18 9.04
C LYS A 44 -12.52 5.04 8.54
N LEU A 45 -13.00 4.30 7.54
CA LEU A 45 -12.18 3.41 6.77
C LEU A 45 -11.37 4.32 5.82
N ASP A 46 -10.05 4.20 5.79
CA ASP A 46 -9.20 4.90 4.82
C ASP A 46 -9.50 4.36 3.41
N LEU A 47 -10.70 4.68 2.88
CA LEU A 47 -11.15 4.26 1.56
C LEU A 47 -10.33 5.04 0.55
N VAL A 48 -9.27 4.40 0.08
CA VAL A 48 -8.61 4.80 -1.15
C VAL A 48 -9.60 4.50 -2.27
N THR A 49 -9.96 5.54 -3.04
CA THR A 49 -10.82 5.34 -4.20
C THR A 49 -10.13 4.39 -5.18
N ARG A 50 -10.91 3.68 -5.99
CA ARG A 50 -10.34 2.77 -6.98
C ARG A 50 -9.35 3.50 -7.91
N ASP A 51 -9.65 4.75 -8.27
CA ASP A 51 -8.81 5.57 -9.14
C ASP A 51 -7.46 5.92 -8.47
N GLU A 52 -7.46 6.20 -7.17
CA GLU A 52 -6.23 6.44 -6.40
C GLU A 52 -5.38 5.16 -6.25
N PHE A 53 -6.02 4.00 -6.09
CA PHE A 53 -5.32 2.72 -6.07
C PHE A 53 -4.65 2.42 -7.43
N GLU A 54 -5.38 2.64 -8.53
CA GLU A 54 -4.85 2.47 -9.89
C GLU A 54 -3.71 3.45 -10.18
N ALA A 55 -3.81 4.70 -9.70
CA ALA A 55 -2.73 5.68 -9.81
C ALA A 55 -1.46 5.24 -9.06
N GLN A 56 -1.58 4.74 -7.83
CA GLN A 56 -0.45 4.23 -7.06
C GLN A 56 0.19 3.00 -7.71
N GLN A 57 -0.63 2.08 -8.25
CA GLN A 57 -0.16 0.92 -8.99
C GLN A 57 0.65 1.33 -10.24
N ALA A 58 0.18 2.35 -10.97
CA ALA A 58 0.89 2.87 -12.14
C ALA A 58 2.26 3.50 -11.78
N VAL A 59 2.35 4.17 -10.64
CA VAL A 59 3.63 4.68 -10.12
C VAL A 59 4.58 3.53 -9.79
N LEU A 60 4.09 2.48 -9.12
CA LEU A 60 4.89 1.30 -8.78
C LEU A 60 5.43 0.58 -10.02
N MET A 61 4.59 0.41 -11.04
CA MET A 61 4.99 -0.16 -12.35
C MET A 61 6.14 0.65 -12.95
N ARG A 62 6.00 1.98 -13.03
CA ARG A 62 7.07 2.85 -13.57
C ARG A 62 8.35 2.79 -12.74
N THR A 63 8.25 2.63 -11.42
CA THR A 63 9.46 2.49 -10.59
C THR A 63 10.16 1.17 -10.84
N ARG A 64 9.43 0.07 -11.08
CA ARG A 64 10.01 -1.22 -11.47
C ARG A 64 10.74 -1.12 -12.80
N ASP A 65 10.12 -0.53 -13.82
CA ASP A 65 10.75 -0.36 -15.13
C ASP A 65 12.06 0.46 -15.04
N LYS A 66 12.04 1.52 -14.23
CA LYS A 66 13.24 2.34 -13.98
C LYS A 66 14.31 1.58 -13.20
N LEU A 67 13.91 0.73 -12.26
CA LEU A 67 14.83 -0.09 -11.47
C LEU A 67 15.53 -1.10 -12.38
N GLU A 68 14.79 -1.80 -13.25
CA GLU A 68 15.36 -2.73 -14.24
C GLU A 68 16.33 -2.01 -15.20
N GLN A 69 15.98 -0.81 -15.68
CA GLN A 69 16.89 -0.02 -16.54
C GLN A 69 18.18 0.37 -15.82
N LEU A 70 18.10 0.71 -14.52
CA LEU A 70 19.26 1.05 -13.72
C LEU A 70 20.11 -0.19 -13.43
N GLU A 71 19.51 -1.34 -13.15
CA GLU A 71 20.21 -2.62 -13.01
C GLU A 71 20.94 -3.01 -14.31
N GLN A 72 20.30 -2.85 -15.46
CA GLN A 72 20.94 -3.10 -16.77
C GLN A 72 22.12 -2.15 -17.02
N ARG A 73 21.97 -0.87 -16.65
CA ARG A 73 23.08 0.09 -16.74
C ARG A 73 24.22 -0.27 -15.81
N LEU A 74 23.92 -0.70 -14.58
CA LEU A 74 24.94 -1.14 -13.63
C LEU A 74 25.68 -2.36 -14.17
N ALA A 75 24.96 -3.39 -14.63
CA ALA A 75 25.55 -4.59 -15.23
C ALA A 75 26.40 -4.30 -16.48
N ALA A 76 26.05 -3.27 -17.25
CA ALA A 76 26.84 -2.83 -18.40
C ALA A 76 28.13 -2.06 -18.00
N LEU A 77 28.16 -1.46 -16.81
CA LEU A 77 29.30 -0.68 -16.30
C LEU A 77 30.23 -1.49 -15.38
N GLU A 78 29.72 -2.53 -14.71
CA GLU A 78 30.50 -3.47 -13.89
C GLU A 78 31.69 -4.16 -14.62
N PRO A 79 31.62 -4.54 -15.92
CA PRO A 79 32.77 -5.17 -16.58
C PRO A 79 33.94 -4.21 -16.87
N SER A 80 33.80 -2.91 -16.62
CA SER A 80 34.90 -1.94 -16.81
C SER A 80 35.79 -1.76 -15.57
N VAL A 81 35.39 -2.28 -14.40
CA VAL A 81 36.16 -2.11 -13.14
C VAL A 81 37.00 -3.36 -12.80
N GLU A 82 36.69 -4.52 -13.37
CA GLU A 82 37.32 -5.81 -13.01
C GLU A 82 38.33 -6.34 -14.04
N ASN A 83 38.94 -5.48 -14.86
CA ASN A 83 40.08 -5.88 -15.68
C ASN A 83 41.30 -4.97 -15.51
N PRO A 84 42.27 -5.44 -14.71
CA PRO A 84 43.65 -5.43 -15.14
C PRO A 84 44.19 -6.86 -15.08
N ALA A 85 44.14 -7.58 -16.19
CA ALA A 85 44.96 -8.76 -16.43
C ALA A 85 45.38 -8.80 -17.90
N PRO A 86 46.53 -9.40 -18.27
CA PRO A 86 47.79 -9.62 -17.57
C PRO A 86 49.03 -9.33 -18.47
N ALA A 87 50.24 -9.63 -17.97
CA ALA A 87 51.50 -9.89 -18.69
C ALA A 87 52.49 -8.73 -18.94
N ALA A 88 53.58 -8.75 -18.16
CA ALA A 88 54.94 -8.87 -18.70
C ALA A 88 55.89 -9.32 -17.57
N THR A 89 56.04 -10.64 -17.41
CA THR A 89 57.34 -11.22 -17.07
C THR A 89 58.33 -10.76 -18.14
N ASP A 90 59.28 -9.89 -17.80
CA ASP A 90 60.61 -9.97 -18.40
C ASP A 90 61.66 -9.17 -17.63
N ASN A 91 62.87 -9.72 -17.64
CA ASN A 91 64.16 -9.19 -17.21
C ASN A 91 64.57 -9.38 -15.74
N ASP A 92 65.22 -10.53 -15.50
CA ASP A 92 66.68 -10.57 -15.35
C ASP A 92 67.36 -9.20 -15.15
N THR A 93 67.92 -8.98 -13.95
CA THR A 93 69.19 -8.28 -13.68
C THR A 93 69.47 -8.50 -12.19
N GLN A 94 70.11 -9.61 -11.81
CA GLN A 94 71.56 -9.65 -11.53
C GLN A 94 72.08 -8.37 -10.84
N LEU A 95 72.14 -8.39 -9.50
CA LEU A 95 73.37 -8.32 -8.67
C LEU A 95 73.02 -8.04 -7.20
#